data_AF-A0A7K0BEW7-F1
#
_entry.id   AF-A0A7K0BEW7-F1
#
_cell.length_a   1.000
_cell.length_b   1.000
_cell.length_c   1.000
_cell.angle_alpha   90.00
_cell.angle_beta   90.00
_cell.angle_gamma   90.00
#
_symmetry.space_group_name_H-M   'P 1'
#
loop_
_entity.id
_entity.type
_entity.pdbx_description
1 polymer ?
#
loop_
_entity_poly.entity_id
_entity_poly.type
_entity_poly.pdbx_seq_one_letter_code
_entity_poly.pdbx_strand_id
1 'polypeptide(L)'
;MNTQFNKFLYLGFLLLGIFQAFFTKDYMQAAASLGIALAFDPFNQEQKWNERPTWQKVVLFVHLAFVAAMFGFGIGLNDKV
;
A
#
# COMPACT_ATOMS: atom_id res chain seq x y z
N MET A 1 -10.30 -2.93 -14.91
CA MET A 1 -10.85 -1.82 -14.08
C MET A 1 -10.33 -0.50 -14.64
N ASN A 2 -11.11 0.58 -14.55
CA ASN A 2 -10.68 1.89 -15.04
C ASN A 2 -9.47 2.40 -14.22
N THR A 3 -8.35 2.68 -14.88
CA THR A 3 -7.11 3.15 -14.24
C THR A 3 -7.32 4.42 -13.39
N GLN A 4 -8.23 5.31 -13.78
CA GLN A 4 -8.52 6.52 -13.01
C GLN A 4 -9.19 6.18 -11.67
N PHE A 5 -10.13 5.24 -11.68
CA PHE A 5 -10.80 4.78 -10.46
C PHE A 5 -9.82 4.14 -9.48
N ASN A 6 -8.92 3.28 -9.97
CA ASN A 6 -7.88 2.68 -9.13
C ASN A 6 -6.96 3.73 -8.52
N LYS A 7 -6.57 4.78 -9.27
CA LYS A 7 -5.75 5.88 -8.73
C LYS A 7 -6.41 6.60 -7.57
N PHE A 8 -7.72 6.87 -7.66
CA PHE A 8 -8.46 7.49 -6.57
C PHE A 8 -8.49 6.59 -5.33
N LEU A 9 -8.74 5.29 -5.49
CA LEU A 9 -8.72 4.34 -4.38
C LEU A 9 -7.32 4.19 -3.79
N TYR A 10 -6.31 4.04 -4.63
CA TYR A 10 -4.90 4.01 -4.23
C TYR A 10 -4.57 5.21 -3.36
N LEU A 11 -4.86 6.43 -3.84
CA LEU A 11 -4.55 7.65 -3.12
C LEU A 11 -5.35 7.77 -1.82
N GLY A 12 -6.64 7.41 -1.84
CA GLY A 12 -7.49 7.44 -0.65
C GLY A 12 -6.98 6.52 0.45
N PHE A 13 -6.69 5.27 0.12
CA PHE A 13 -6.16 4.29 1.09
C PHE A 13 -4.72 4.57 1.50
N LEU A 14 -3.90 5.13 0.60
CA LEU A 14 -2.54 5.60 0.93
C LEU A 14 -2.59 6.70 1.99
N LEU A 15 -3.42 7.73 1.79
CA LEU A 15 -3.60 8.82 2.75
C LEU A 15 -4.20 8.32 4.06
N LEU A 16 -5.17 7.41 4.01
CA LEU A 16 -5.77 6.80 5.20
C LEU A 16 -4.73 6.01 6.00
N GLY A 17 -3.93 5.18 5.34
CA GLY A 17 -2.88 4.40 6.01
C GLY A 17 -1.81 5.29 6.65
N ILE A 18 -1.40 6.37 5.97
CA ILE A 18 -0.50 7.38 6.53
C ILE A 18 -1.15 8.05 7.75
N PHE A 19 -2.43 8.44 7.66
CA PHE A 19 -3.15 9.04 8.78
C PHE A 19 -3.19 8.10 10.00
N GLN A 20 -3.50 6.83 9.78
CA GLN A 20 -3.53 5.81 10.84
C GLN A 20 -2.15 5.59 11.46
N ALA A 21 -1.08 5.57 10.66
CA ALA A 21 0.28 5.37 11.16
C ALA A 21 0.75 6.54 12.06
N PHE A 22 0.49 7.79 11.68
CA PHE A 22 1.05 8.96 12.37
C PHE A 22 0.13 9.57 13.44
N PHE A 23 -1.19 9.58 13.23
CA PHE A 23 -2.14 10.24 14.13
C PHE A 23 -2.77 9.28 15.13
N THR A 24 -3.22 8.10 14.67
CA THR A 24 -3.82 7.10 15.58
C THR A 24 -2.79 6.12 16.14
N LYS A 25 -1.61 6.04 15.51
CA LYS A 25 -0.55 5.05 15.80
C LYS A 25 -1.04 3.60 15.74
N ASP A 26 -2.11 3.35 14.99
CA ASP A 26 -2.62 2.01 14.74
C ASP A 26 -1.91 1.43 13.53
N TYR A 27 -0.74 0.84 13.76
CA TYR A 27 0.12 0.32 12.69
C TYR A 27 -0.49 -0.89 11.99
N MET A 28 -1.35 -1.66 12.67
CA MET A 28 -2.04 -2.81 12.08
C MET A 28 -3.11 -2.35 11.09
N GLN A 29 -3.95 -1.39 11.47
CA GLN A 29 -4.91 -0.80 10.54
C GLN A 29 -4.21 -0.04 9.42
N ALA A 30 -3.15 0.72 9.74
CA ALA A 30 -2.36 1.40 8.73
C ALA A 30 -1.82 0.42 7.67
N ALA A 31 -1.31 -0.74 8.10
CA ALA A 31 -0.74 -1.73 7.20
C ALA A 31 -1.83 -2.37 6.32
N ALA A 32 -3.01 -2.63 6.89
CA ALA A 32 -4.17 -3.08 6.13
C ALA A 32 -4.58 -2.04 5.07
N SER A 33 -4.72 -0.77 5.45
CA SER A 33 -5.07 0.32 4.52
C SER A 33 -4.04 0.48 3.40
N LEU A 34 -2.74 0.50 3.72
CA LEU A 34 -1.69 0.57 2.69
C LEU A 34 -1.65 -0.68 1.80
N GLY A 35 -1.94 -1.86 2.35
CA GLY A 35 -2.08 -3.10 1.59
C GLY A 35 -3.25 -3.06 0.60
N ILE A 36 -4.40 -2.50 1.03
CA ILE A 36 -5.55 -2.27 0.15
C ILE A 36 -5.18 -1.25 -0.94
N ALA A 37 -4.48 -0.15 -0.59
CA ALA A 37 -3.99 0.81 -1.56
C ALA A 37 -3.16 0.10 -2.65
N LEU A 38 -2.19 -0.73 -2.26
CA LEU A 38 -1.35 -1.50 -3.18
C LEU A 38 -2.16 -2.44 -4.09
N ALA A 39 -3.20 -3.09 -3.57
CA ALA A 39 -4.09 -3.93 -4.36
C ALA A 39 -4.83 -3.13 -5.46
N PHE A 40 -5.16 -1.87 -5.17
CA PHE A 40 -5.63 -0.91 -6.17
C PHE A 40 -4.47 -0.27 -6.92
N ASP A 41 -3.72 -1.08 -7.66
CA ASP A 41 -2.60 -0.64 -8.50
C ASP A 41 -2.95 0.64 -9.31
N PRO A 42 -2.23 1.76 -9.11
CA PRO A 42 -2.55 3.05 -9.72
C PRO A 42 -2.09 3.14 -11.19
N PHE A 43 -1.40 2.11 -11.70
CA PHE A 43 -0.92 2.05 -13.08
C PHE A 43 -1.93 1.37 -14.01
N ASN A 44 -1.59 1.32 -15.30
CA ASN A 44 -2.45 0.67 -16.28
C ASN A 44 -2.49 -0.85 -16.05
N GLN A 45 -3.64 -1.37 -15.60
CA GLN A 45 -3.84 -2.80 -15.38
C GLN A 45 -3.99 -3.62 -16.67
N GLU A 46 -4.30 -2.97 -17.80
CA GLU A 46 -4.37 -3.65 -19.11
C GLU A 46 -2.98 -3.93 -19.69
N GLN A 47 -1.96 -3.20 -19.22
CA GLN A 47 -0.57 -3.45 -19.58
C GLN A 47 -0.05 -4.70 -18.87
N LYS A 48 0.39 -5.68 -19.65
CA LYS A 48 0.99 -6.92 -19.13
C LYS A 48 2.20 -6.60 -18.25
N TRP A 49 2.38 -7.35 -17.17
CA TRP A 49 3.46 -7.13 -16.21
C TRP A 49 4.84 -6.98 -16.85
N ASN A 50 5.21 -7.86 -17.80
CA ASN A 50 6.52 -7.84 -18.44
C ASN A 50 6.77 -6.56 -19.25
N GLU A 51 5.71 -5.98 -19.83
CA GLU A 51 5.77 -4.77 -20.66
C GLU A 51 5.80 -3.49 -19.82
N ARG A 52 5.53 -3.57 -18.51
CA ARG A 52 5.55 -2.42 -17.63
C ARG A 52 6.97 -1.85 -17.51
N PRO A 53 7.12 -0.52 -17.54
CA PRO A 53 8.39 0.14 -17.23
C PRO A 53 8.93 -0.31 -15.88
N THR A 54 10.25 -0.46 -15.78
CA THR A 54 10.93 -0.91 -14.56
C THR A 54 10.58 -0.05 -13.35
N TRP A 55 10.43 1.26 -13.52
CA TRP A 55 10.09 2.18 -12.42
C TRP A 55 8.71 1.90 -11.80
N GLN A 56 7.71 1.46 -12.57
CA GLN A 56 6.40 1.11 -12.03
C GLN A 56 6.49 -0.14 -11.15
N LYS A 57 7.24 -1.14 -11.61
CA LYS A 57 7.50 -2.36 -10.85
C LYS A 57 8.24 -2.04 -9.55
N VAL A 58 9.26 -1.19 -9.62
CA VAL A 58 10.03 -0.75 -8.45
C VAL A 58 9.12 -0.04 -7.45
N VAL A 59 8.24 0.87 -7.88
CA VAL A 59 7.28 1.54 -6.98
C VAL A 59 6.39 0.52 -6.26
N LEU A 60 5.84 -0.45 -6.99
CA LEU A 60 4.98 -1.49 -6.40
C LEU A 60 5.74 -2.39 -5.42
N PHE A 61 6.97 -2.79 -5.74
CA PHE A 61 7.79 -3.59 -4.83
C PHE A 61 8.23 -2.82 -3.59
N VAL A 62 8.61 -1.55 -3.75
CA VAL A 62 8.96 -0.68 -2.62
C VAL A 62 7.76 -0.48 -1.71
N HIS A 63 6.57 -0.20 -2.28
CA HIS A 63 5.35 -0.07 -1.50
C HIS A 63 5.00 -1.39 -0.79
N LEU A 64 5.09 -2.54 -1.47
CA LEU A 64 4.91 -3.85 -0.84
C LEU A 64 5.87 -4.06 0.34
N ALA A 65 7.15 -3.72 0.18
CA ALA A 65 8.14 -3.82 1.25
C ALA A 65 7.78 -2.90 2.43
N PHE A 66 7.28 -1.69 2.18
CA PHE A 66 6.77 -0.80 3.23
C PHE A 66 5.57 -1.40 3.96
N VAL A 67 4.60 -1.97 3.25
CA VAL A 67 3.44 -2.63 3.87
C VAL A 67 3.90 -3.80 4.75
N ALA A 68 4.78 -4.66 4.24
CA ALA A 68 5.30 -5.80 4.99
C ALA A 68 6.09 -5.37 6.23
N ALA A 69 6.95 -4.36 6.11
CA ALA A 69 7.71 -3.82 7.23
C ALA A 69 6.77 -3.22 8.30
N MET A 70 5.76 -2.46 7.89
CA MET A 70 4.81 -1.85 8.82
C MET A 70 3.89 -2.88 9.49
N PHE A 71 3.50 -3.93 8.76
CA PHE A 71 2.76 -5.06 9.31
C PHE A 71 3.59 -5.83 10.34
N GLY A 72 4.84 -6.19 10.02
CA GLY A 72 5.75 -6.85 10.96
C GLY A 72 6.03 -5.99 12.19
N PHE A 73 6.19 -4.67 12.02
CA PHE A 73 6.33 -3.72 13.11
C PHE A 73 5.07 -3.67 13.99
N GLY A 74 3.88 -3.61 13.39
CA GLY A 74 2.60 -3.63 14.09
C GLY A 74 2.40 -4.90 14.92
N ILE A 75 2.71 -6.08 14.36
CA ILE A 75 2.70 -7.34 15.09
C ILE A 75 3.68 -7.31 16.26
N GLY A 76 4.95 -6.95 16.02
CA GLY A 76 5.98 -6.95 17.05
C GLY A 76 5.75 -5.94 18.19
N LEU A 77 5.01 -4.86 17.94
CA LEU A 77 4.57 -3.95 19.00
C LEU A 77 3.41 -4.52 19.82
N ASN A 78 2.45 -5.19 19.17
CA ASN A 78 1.31 -5.81 19.85
C ASN A 78 1.67 -7.08 20.62
N ASP A 79 2.79 -7.73 20.31
CA ASP A 79 3.29 -8.93 20.99
C ASP A 79 3.92 -8.62 22.37
N LYS A 80 4.05 -7.33 22.75
CA LYS A 80 4.62 -6.89 24.03
C LYS A 80 3.61 -6.82 25.19
N VAL A 81 2.52 -7.59 25.13
CA VAL A 81 1.53 -7.72 26.24
C VAL A 81 1.68 -9.07 26.92
#